data_AF-A0A9D4MK77-F1
#
_entry.id   AF-A0A9D4MK77-F1
#
_cell.length_a   1.000
_cell.length_b   1.000
_cell.length_c   1.000
_cell.angle_alpha   90.00
_cell.angle_beta   90.00
_cell.angle_gamma   90.00
#
_symmetry.space_group_name_H-M   'P 1'
#
loop_
_entity.id
_entity.type
_entity.pdbx_description
1 polymer ?
#
loop_
_entity_poly.entity_id
_entity_poly.type
_entity_poly.pdbx_seq_one_letter_code
_entity_poly.pdbx_strand_id
1 'polypeptide(L)'
;MLMPRIMNLHRNIDHDWQMTPIDFQVTRFWETLAYLANTLIFIIVGMVISEKAIFEIHGIDWFYMFSLYFGCFVIRGLVIAMFSPILRHTGYGLTWREGTVMTWGGLRGAVSLALALQVAHHDKIDQDHFGLR
;
A
#
# COMPACT_ATOMS: atom_id res chain seq x y z
N MET A 1 25.83 6.16 -39.11
CA MET A 1 27.10 5.67 -38.53
C MET A 1 27.11 5.53 -37.00
N LEU A 2 26.03 5.87 -36.25
CA LEU A 2 26.01 5.90 -34.77
C LEU A 2 25.48 4.62 -34.08
N MET A 3 24.92 3.68 -34.83
CA MET A 3 24.25 2.47 -34.31
C MET A 3 25.14 1.44 -33.55
N PRO A 4 26.48 1.35 -33.75
CA PRO A 4 27.30 0.37 -33.01
C PRO A 4 27.47 0.67 -31.50
N ARG A 5 27.41 1.95 -31.08
CA ARG A 5 27.65 2.35 -29.67
C ARG A 5 26.53 1.94 -28.72
N ILE A 6 25.27 1.95 -29.18
CA ILE A 6 24.10 1.56 -28.38
C ILE A 6 24.01 0.04 -28.20
N MET A 7 24.43 -0.74 -29.19
CA MET A 7 24.45 -2.21 -29.09
C MET A 7 25.51 -2.71 -28.09
N ASN A 8 26.66 -2.05 -27.99
CA ASN A 8 27.70 -2.40 -27.02
C ASN A 8 27.39 -1.92 -25.59
N LEU A 9 26.54 -0.90 -25.41
CA LEU A 9 26.12 -0.46 -24.09
C LEU A 9 25.14 -1.46 -23.47
N HIS A 10 24.16 -1.94 -24.24
CA HIS A 10 23.22 -2.98 -23.77
C HIS A 10 23.94 -4.29 -23.43
N ARG A 11 25.01 -4.64 -24.19
CA ARG A 11 25.86 -5.83 -23.96
C ARG A 11 26.88 -5.67 -22.79
N ASN A 12 27.01 -4.49 -22.23
CA ASN A 12 27.80 -4.26 -21.02
C ASN A 12 26.89 -4.31 -19.79
N ILE A 13 25.71 -3.69 -19.90
CA ILE A 13 24.66 -3.63 -18.87
C ILE A 13 24.21 -5.03 -18.43
N ASP A 14 23.95 -5.95 -19.36
CA ASP A 14 23.64 -7.37 -19.11
C ASP A 14 24.79 -8.18 -18.48
N HIS A 15 26.05 -7.75 -18.68
CA HIS A 15 27.21 -8.32 -18.01
C HIS A 15 27.37 -7.79 -16.57
N ASP A 16 26.83 -6.60 -16.29
CA ASP A 16 26.77 -5.97 -14.96
C ASP A 16 25.68 -6.61 -14.06
N TRP A 17 24.63 -7.20 -14.66
CA TRP A 17 23.51 -7.87 -13.97
C TRP A 17 23.77 -9.34 -13.60
N GLN A 18 25.02 -9.77 -13.52
CA GLN A 18 25.34 -11.05 -12.89
C GLN A 18 25.18 -10.91 -11.38
N MET A 19 23.96 -11.17 -10.88
CA MET A 19 23.64 -11.25 -9.46
C MET A 19 24.69 -12.15 -8.79
N THR A 20 25.58 -11.55 -8.02
CA THR A 20 26.66 -12.31 -7.40
C THR A 20 26.03 -13.28 -6.38
N PRO A 21 26.68 -14.40 -6.04
CA PRO A 21 26.13 -15.38 -5.09
C PRO A 21 25.75 -14.77 -3.72
N ILE A 22 26.35 -13.64 -3.36
CA ILE A 22 26.03 -12.86 -2.16
C ILE A 22 24.73 -12.05 -2.32
N ASP A 23 24.45 -11.47 -3.50
CA ASP A 23 23.26 -10.66 -3.74
C ASP A 23 21.98 -11.50 -3.64
N PHE A 24 22.05 -12.76 -4.10
CA PHE A 24 20.94 -13.70 -3.95
C PHE A 24 20.64 -14.02 -2.48
N GLN A 25 21.67 -14.25 -1.67
CA GLN A 25 21.50 -14.55 -0.24
C GLN A 25 20.98 -13.36 0.54
N VAL A 26 21.53 -12.17 0.27
CA VAL A 26 21.08 -10.91 0.89
C VAL A 26 19.64 -10.62 0.51
N THR A 27 19.28 -10.74 -0.77
CA THR A 27 17.89 -10.53 -1.22
C THR A 27 16.92 -11.52 -0.59
N ARG A 28 17.29 -12.81 -0.53
CA ARG A 28 16.48 -13.85 0.11
C ARG A 28 16.30 -13.58 1.61
N PHE A 29 17.35 -13.13 2.28
CA PHE A 29 17.31 -12.73 3.70
C PHE A 29 16.39 -11.52 3.92
N TRP A 30 16.47 -10.49 3.08
CA TRP A 30 15.59 -9.33 3.18
C TRP A 30 14.14 -9.69 2.87
N GLU A 31 13.89 -10.60 1.94
CA GLU A 31 12.55 -11.06 1.60
C GLU A 31 11.90 -11.83 2.76
N THR A 32 12.65 -12.71 3.45
CA THR A 32 12.15 -13.40 4.65
C THR A 32 11.95 -12.45 5.82
N LEU A 33 12.84 -11.47 6.00
CA LEU A 33 12.67 -10.43 7.02
C LEU A 33 11.44 -9.57 6.75
N ALA A 34 11.21 -9.16 5.49
CA ALA A 34 10.03 -8.40 5.10
C ALA A 34 8.74 -9.21 5.29
N TYR A 35 8.76 -10.52 5.01
CA TYR A 35 7.63 -11.41 5.29
C TYR A 35 7.34 -11.53 6.79
N LEU A 36 8.39 -11.66 7.61
CA LEU A 36 8.26 -11.70 9.06
C LEU A 36 7.69 -10.38 9.60
N ALA A 37 8.21 -9.24 9.14
CA ALA A 37 7.74 -7.91 9.52
C ALA A 37 6.27 -7.69 9.11
N ASN A 38 5.88 -8.12 7.91
CA ASN A 38 4.49 -8.07 7.45
C ASN A 38 3.56 -8.90 8.34
N THR A 39 3.98 -10.09 8.77
CA THR A 39 3.17 -10.89 9.69
C THR A 39 3.05 -10.24 11.07
N LEU A 40 4.16 -9.68 11.58
CA LEU A 40 4.19 -9.02 12.89
C LEU A 40 3.28 -7.79 12.94
N ILE A 41 3.32 -6.91 11.93
CA ILE A 41 2.47 -5.71 11.89
C ILE A 41 0.99 -6.09 11.83
N PHE A 42 0.61 -7.13 11.10
CA PHE A 42 -0.77 -7.61 11.06
C PHE A 42 -1.24 -8.11 12.43
N ILE A 43 -0.39 -8.84 13.17
CA ILE A 43 -0.72 -9.30 14.52
C ILE A 43 -0.88 -8.12 15.48
N ILE A 44 0.07 -7.18 15.48
CA ILE A 44 0.04 -6.00 16.37
C ILE A 44 -1.22 -5.18 16.11
N VAL A 45 -1.53 -4.89 14.85
CA VAL A 45 -2.73 -4.08 14.55
C VAL A 45 -4.02 -4.84 14.82
N GLY A 46 -4.08 -6.14 14.55
CA GLY A 46 -5.22 -6.96 14.95
C GLY A 46 -5.49 -6.89 16.45
N MET A 47 -4.43 -6.91 17.27
CA MET A 47 -4.53 -6.75 18.73
C MET A 47 -5.02 -5.36 19.12
N VAL A 48 -4.43 -4.29 18.55
CA VAL A 48 -4.83 -2.89 18.84
C VAL A 48 -6.29 -2.65 18.48
N ILE A 49 -6.73 -3.11 17.29
CA ILE A 49 -8.12 -2.99 16.87
C ILE A 49 -9.03 -3.79 17.82
N SER A 50 -8.65 -5.00 18.23
CA SER A 50 -9.47 -5.80 19.16
C SER A 50 -9.64 -5.13 20.52
N GLU A 51 -8.59 -4.49 21.05
CA GLU A 51 -8.71 -3.72 22.28
C GLU A 51 -9.71 -2.58 22.10
N LYS A 52 -9.57 -1.76 21.04
CA LYS A 52 -10.44 -0.60 20.81
C LYS A 52 -11.89 -0.99 20.50
N ALA A 53 -12.08 -2.05 19.72
CA ALA A 53 -13.40 -2.49 19.30
C ALA A 53 -14.27 -3.01 20.45
N ILE A 54 -13.68 -3.52 21.55
CA ILE A 54 -14.46 -4.11 22.66
C ILE A 54 -15.03 -3.04 23.61
N PHE A 55 -14.41 -1.86 23.72
CA PHE A 55 -14.78 -0.85 24.73
C PHE A 55 -15.86 0.16 24.28
N GLU A 56 -16.13 0.32 22.98
CA GLU A 56 -16.93 1.45 22.45
C GLU A 56 -18.15 1.02 21.61
N ILE A 57 -18.71 -0.18 21.79
CA ILE A 57 -19.79 -0.65 20.91
C ILE A 57 -21.14 -0.04 21.29
N HIS A 58 -21.49 1.10 20.68
CA HIS A 58 -22.88 1.50 20.44
C HIS A 58 -23.30 1.04 19.02
N GLY A 59 -24.54 0.59 18.84
CA GLY A 59 -25.02 0.04 17.55
C GLY A 59 -24.94 1.01 16.35
N ILE A 60 -24.72 2.31 16.60
CA ILE A 60 -24.52 3.36 15.58
C ILE A 60 -23.09 3.38 15.02
N ASP A 61 -22.09 2.97 15.80
CA ASP A 61 -20.68 2.98 15.34
C ASP A 61 -20.43 1.98 14.22
N TRP A 62 -21.18 0.88 14.24
CA TRP A 62 -21.18 -0.09 13.15
C TRP A 62 -21.60 0.55 11.82
N PHE A 63 -22.55 1.48 11.87
CA PHE A 63 -23.01 2.21 10.68
C PHE A 63 -21.94 3.19 10.18
N TYR A 64 -21.26 3.92 11.08
CA TYR A 64 -20.14 4.78 10.69
C TYR A 64 -18.99 3.99 10.07
N MET A 65 -18.61 2.85 10.65
CA MET A 65 -17.57 1.97 10.10
C MET A 65 -17.95 1.47 8.70
N PHE A 66 -19.20 1.03 8.50
CA PHE A 66 -19.68 0.58 7.20
C PHE A 66 -19.72 1.72 6.18
N SER A 67 -20.18 2.90 6.59
CA SER A 67 -20.27 4.09 5.72
C SER A 67 -18.88 4.60 5.30
N LEU A 68 -17.91 4.62 6.22
CA LEU A 68 -16.51 4.95 5.91
C LEU A 68 -15.89 3.92 4.95
N TYR A 69 -16.11 2.63 5.21
CA TYR A 69 -15.62 1.56 4.35
C TYR A 69 -16.19 1.67 2.93
N PHE A 70 -17.50 1.85 2.82
CA PHE A 70 -18.18 2.02 1.54
C PHE A 70 -17.76 3.31 0.82
N GLY A 71 -17.69 4.43 1.55
CA GLY A 71 -17.24 5.71 1.03
C GLY A 71 -15.82 5.64 0.48
N CYS A 72 -14.88 5.04 1.21
CA CYS A 72 -13.51 4.85 0.75
C CYS A 72 -13.44 3.96 -0.50
N PHE A 73 -14.24 2.88 -0.55
CA PHE A 73 -14.32 2.01 -1.72
C PHE A 73 -14.86 2.75 -2.95
N VAL A 74 -15.92 3.55 -2.78
CA VAL A 74 -16.54 4.36 -3.84
C VAL A 74 -15.58 5.43 -4.35
N ILE A 75 -14.93 6.18 -3.46
CA ILE A 75 -13.95 7.22 -3.83
C ILE A 75 -12.82 6.59 -4.66
N ARG A 76 -12.34 5.41 -4.29
CA ARG A 76 -11.27 4.75 -5.04
C ARG A 76 -11.70 4.22 -6.40
N GLY A 77 -12.89 3.63 -6.48
CA GLY A 77 -13.49 3.23 -7.75
C GLY A 77 -13.68 4.44 -8.67
N LEU A 78 -14.10 5.58 -8.10
CA LEU A 78 -14.28 6.84 -8.83
C LEU A 78 -12.94 7.39 -9.35
N VAL A 79 -11.91 7.48 -8.50
CA VAL A 79 -10.58 7.99 -8.89
C VAL A 79 -10.01 7.16 -10.04
N ILE A 80 -10.14 5.84 -10.00
CA ILE A 80 -9.58 4.94 -11.02
C ILE A 80 -10.44 4.94 -12.29
N ALA A 81 -11.76 5.04 -12.18
CA ALA A 81 -12.65 5.25 -13.31
C ALA A 81 -12.42 6.61 -14.00
N MET A 82 -12.05 7.65 -13.25
CA MET A 82 -11.67 8.98 -13.75
C MET A 82 -10.28 8.99 -14.40
N PHE A 83 -9.33 8.21 -13.88
CA PHE A 83 -7.97 8.09 -14.44
C PHE A 83 -7.87 7.13 -15.64
N SER A 84 -8.78 6.15 -15.71
CA SER A 84 -8.92 5.19 -16.82
C SER A 84 -9.03 5.83 -18.22
N PRO A 85 -9.90 6.84 -18.47
CA PRO A 85 -9.97 7.52 -19.76
C PRO A 85 -8.70 8.33 -20.07
N ILE A 86 -8.03 8.87 -19.05
CA ILE A 86 -6.79 9.65 -19.16
C ILE A 86 -5.61 8.78 -19.61
N LEU A 87 -5.48 7.56 -19.09
CA LEU A 87 -4.42 6.63 -19.50
C LEU A 87 -4.66 6.02 -20.88
N ARG A 88 -5.93 5.81 -21.25
CA ARG A 88 -6.30 5.30 -22.58
C ARG A 88 -5.93 6.26 -23.70
N HIS A 89 -5.76 7.55 -23.43
CA HIS A 89 -5.28 8.53 -24.41
C HIS A 89 -3.75 8.55 -24.59
N THR A 90 -3.00 8.04 -23.61
CA THR A 90 -1.51 8.03 -23.61
C THR A 90 -0.93 6.74 -24.22
N GLY A 91 -1.76 5.82 -24.73
CA GLY A 91 -1.30 4.66 -25.49
C GLY A 91 -0.80 3.48 -24.65
N TYR A 92 -0.95 3.51 -23.32
CA TYR A 92 -0.85 2.31 -22.50
C TYR A 92 -2.16 1.55 -22.61
N GLY A 93 -2.11 0.29 -23.04
CA GLY A 93 -3.27 -0.60 -23.20
C GLY A 93 -3.91 -1.02 -21.88
N LEU A 94 -4.20 -0.05 -20.99
CA LEU A 94 -4.81 -0.30 -19.71
C LEU A 94 -6.29 -0.62 -19.91
N THR A 95 -6.60 -1.90 -19.86
CA THR A 95 -7.97 -2.41 -19.98
C THR A 95 -8.71 -2.12 -18.66
N TRP A 96 -10.03 -1.93 -18.69
CA TRP A 96 -10.86 -1.78 -17.47
C TRP A 96 -10.63 -2.89 -16.42
N ARG A 97 -10.17 -4.06 -16.86
CA ARG A 97 -9.74 -5.18 -16.02
C ARG A 97 -8.52 -4.83 -15.17
N GLU A 98 -7.48 -4.23 -15.75
CA GLU A 98 -6.24 -3.88 -15.05
C GLU A 98 -6.46 -2.71 -14.09
N GLY A 99 -7.29 -1.74 -14.45
CA GLY A 99 -7.72 -0.67 -13.54
C GLY A 99 -8.43 -1.21 -12.30
N THR A 100 -9.33 -2.18 -12.48
CA THR A 100 -10.03 -2.84 -11.36
C THR A 100 -9.07 -3.65 -10.48
N VAL A 101 -8.12 -4.40 -11.07
CA VAL A 101 -7.10 -5.14 -10.30
C VAL A 101 -6.20 -4.19 -9.53
N MET A 102 -5.79 -3.06 -10.12
CA MET A 102 -4.97 -2.04 -9.44
C MET A 102 -5.73 -1.34 -8.31
N THR A 103 -7.04 -1.15 -8.47
CA THR A 103 -7.93 -0.65 -7.41
C THR A 103 -7.93 -1.58 -6.20
N TRP A 104 -8.01 -2.89 -6.45
CA TRP A 104 -8.08 -3.91 -5.40
C TRP A 104 -6.72 -4.23 -4.77
N GLY A 105 -5.62 -4.17 -5.53
CA GLY A 105 -4.29 -4.53 -5.06
C GLY A 105 -3.60 -3.47 -4.17
N GLY A 106 -3.91 -2.19 -4.36
CA GLY A 106 -3.16 -1.10 -3.71
C GLY A 106 -3.58 -0.70 -2.29
N LEU A 107 -4.68 -1.22 -1.73
CA LEU A 107 -5.20 -0.74 -0.43
C LEU A 107 -4.58 -1.39 0.80
N ARG A 108 -4.29 -2.68 0.75
CA ARG A 108 -4.18 -3.50 1.97
C ARG A 108 -2.73 -3.79 2.36
N GLY A 109 -1.84 -2.82 2.10
CA GLY A 109 -0.43 -2.93 2.45
C GLY A 109 -0.14 -2.46 3.88
N ALA A 110 0.93 -2.97 4.48
CA ALA A 110 1.42 -2.57 5.79
C ALA A 110 1.65 -1.05 5.95
N VAL A 111 1.99 -0.36 4.85
CA VAL A 111 2.22 1.10 4.86
C VAL A 111 0.95 1.88 5.19
N SER A 112 -0.20 1.50 4.63
CA SER A 112 -1.49 2.15 4.91
C SER A 112 -1.89 2.02 6.39
N LEU A 113 -1.60 0.84 6.94
CA LEU A 113 -1.85 0.48 8.33
C LEU A 113 -0.96 1.30 9.27
N ALA A 114 0.32 1.46 8.93
CA ALA A 114 1.27 2.27 9.67
C ALA A 114 0.86 3.76 9.69
N LEU A 115 0.42 4.30 8.55
CA LEU A 115 -0.07 5.69 8.47
C LEU A 115 -1.34 5.88 9.31
N ALA A 116 -2.29 4.94 9.26
CA ALA A 116 -3.51 4.99 10.05
C ALA A 116 -3.20 4.97 11.57
N LEU A 117 -2.29 4.10 12.00
CA LEU A 117 -1.81 4.09 13.39
C LEU A 117 -1.14 5.40 13.80
N GLN A 118 -0.32 5.99 12.92
CA GLN A 118 0.37 7.24 13.22
C GLN A 118 -0.60 8.40 13.41
N VAL A 119 -1.63 8.51 12.56
CA VAL A 119 -2.69 9.50 12.73
C VAL A 119 -3.48 9.26 14.02
N ALA A 120 -3.85 8.01 14.31
CA ALA A 120 -4.58 7.66 15.54
C ALA A 120 -3.78 7.92 16.82
N HIS A 121 -2.44 7.87 16.77
CA HIS A 121 -1.59 8.27 17.88
C HIS A 121 -1.47 9.79 18.02
N HIS A 122 -1.38 10.54 16.92
CA HIS A 122 -1.25 11.98 16.98
C HIS A 122 -2.53 12.68 17.46
N ASP A 123 -3.70 12.18 17.07
CA ASP A 123 -5.00 12.75 17.48
C ASP A 123 -5.23 12.60 19.00
N LYS A 124 -4.61 11.60 19.64
CA LYS A 124 -4.67 11.41 21.09
C LYS A 124 -3.80 12.37 21.90
N ILE A 125 -2.81 13.01 21.26
CA ILE A 125 -1.86 13.94 21.90
C ILE A 125 -2.38 15.39 21.86
N ASP A 126 -3.41 15.67 21.05
CA ASP A 126 -4.06 16.99 21.01
C ASP A 126 -5.21 17.07 22.05
N GLN A 127 -5.93 15.96 22.29
CA GLN A 127 -7.05 15.92 23.24
C GLN A 127 -6.64 16.09 24.71
N ASP A 128 -5.43 15.69 25.09
CA ASP A 128 -4.86 15.90 26.44
C ASP A 128 -4.31 17.33 26.63
N HIS A 129 -3.96 18.04 25.56
CA HIS A 129 -3.58 19.46 25.63
C HIS A 129 -4.79 20.39 25.75
N PHE A 130 -5.94 20.04 25.14
CA PHE A 130 -7.14 20.89 25.13
C PHE A 130 -8.15 20.63 26.27
N GLY A 131 -7.93 19.66 27.15
CA GLY A 131 -8.64 19.57 28.43
C GLY A 131 -10.17 19.41 28.36
N LEU A 132 -10.72 18.82 27.31
CA LEU A 132 -12.16 18.55 27.20
C LEU A 132 -12.42 17.05 27.41
N ARG A 133 -12.86 16.74 28.63
CA ARG A 133 -13.50 15.47 29.02
C ARG A 133 -14.93 15.40 28.51
#